data_AF-F3NLM2-F1
#
_entry.id   AF-F3NLM2-F1
#
_cell.length_a   1.000
_cell.length_b   1.000
_cell.length_c   1.000
_cell.angle_alpha   90.00
_cell.angle_beta   90.00
_cell.angle_gamma   90.00
#
_symmetry.space_group_name_H-M   'P 1'
#
loop_
_entity.id
_entity.type
_entity.pdbx_description
1 polymer ?
#
loop_
_entity_poly.entity_id
_entity_poly.type
_entity_poly.pdbx_seq_one_letter_code
_entity_poly.pdbx_strand_id
1 'polypeptide(L)'
;MTPLPGRGVGHRSLATLLCGALAAGGLAAAGVVALEPGAASASSHREAPLISGQPQYDNTDVYAFVSPDKPDTTTLVANWIPFQEPAGGPNFYTFAEDAQYDLHVDNNGDAQSELIFRYTFRTHTKNENTFLYNTGPVDSLDDPDLNITQTYDIDLIKLHRQKLVSKTKLADDVPVAPSNVGKASMPDYGKLRSQAVYKLSNGSTTFAGQADDPFFLDLRVFDLLYGGDLSEVGRDTLKGYNVNSIALQVPNDMLTESKEQPVVGIWSTTQRKDARGHWRQVSRLGNPLVNEVVNPQKDKDRFNASAPWDDAQFLKNVTNPELPKLIEAIYKIDAPDEPRNDLVDVFLKGVKGLNQPPSVRPAEELRLNTSIKPAATPKRLGVLDGDNAGFPNGRRLTDDVVDEALQVMEGELVGSKNDLGDAVDANDKKFGGSFPYLAEPTAGSRGATAKTDGNSVRNQLGDALNTSGVGGGSDTTLIVTSAAAGAAGFLLIAMALVWWRRRTRRTYY
;
A
#
# COMPACT_ATOMS: atom_id res chain seq x y z
N MET A 1 7.87 -66.86 54.42
CA MET A 1 6.62 -67.60 54.23
C MET A 1 5.51 -66.58 54.05
N THR A 2 4.66 -66.83 53.06
CA THR A 2 3.47 -66.07 52.64
C THR A 2 2.51 -65.72 53.79
N PRO A 3 1.67 -64.67 53.64
CA PRO A 3 0.36 -64.86 53.01
C PRO A 3 -0.03 -63.82 51.93
N LEU A 4 -0.96 -64.26 51.10
CA LEU A 4 -1.62 -63.67 49.92
C LEU A 4 -2.91 -62.88 50.34
N PRO A 5 -3.86 -62.52 49.44
CA PRO A 5 -3.82 -61.51 48.36
C PRO A 5 -5.11 -60.62 48.27
N GLY A 6 -5.13 -59.64 47.36
CA GLY A 6 -6.16 -59.52 46.32
C GLY A 6 -7.55 -58.86 46.56
N ARG A 7 -7.80 -57.83 45.72
CA ARG A 7 -9.06 -57.36 45.07
C ARG A 7 -10.19 -56.69 45.88
N GLY A 8 -10.60 -55.50 45.42
CA GLY A 8 -11.96 -54.96 45.63
C GLY A 8 -12.10 -53.46 45.38
N VAL A 9 -12.93 -53.10 44.40
CA VAL A 9 -13.31 -51.73 43.96
C VAL A 9 -14.46 -51.19 44.82
N GLY A 10 -14.53 -49.87 45.10
CA GLY A 10 -15.73 -49.30 45.73
C GLY A 10 -15.69 -47.81 46.10
N HIS A 11 -16.31 -47.01 45.22
CA HIS A 11 -16.77 -45.61 45.28
C HIS A 11 -16.83 -44.76 46.58
N ARG A 12 -16.38 -43.51 46.37
CA ARG A 12 -16.97 -42.18 46.74
C ARG A 12 -17.23 -41.85 48.22
N SER A 13 -16.65 -40.72 48.63
CA SER A 13 -17.40 -39.70 49.38
C SER A 13 -16.81 -38.29 49.16
N LEU A 14 -17.67 -37.36 48.70
CA LEU A 14 -17.62 -35.92 49.01
C LEU A 14 -17.87 -35.80 50.53
N ALA A 15 -17.28 -34.93 51.35
CA ALA A 15 -16.71 -33.62 51.13
C ALA A 15 -15.93 -33.21 52.41
N THR A 16 -14.83 -32.47 52.25
CA THR A 16 -14.58 -31.29 53.09
C THR A 16 -13.73 -30.30 52.30
N LEU A 17 -14.18 -29.06 52.34
CA LEU A 17 -13.77 -27.90 51.57
C LEU A 17 -12.56 -27.17 52.18
N LEU A 18 -11.83 -26.48 51.30
CA LEU A 18 -11.19 -25.17 51.49
C LEU A 18 -10.13 -25.03 52.61
N CYS A 19 -8.86 -25.01 52.21
CA CYS A 19 -7.90 -23.94 52.51
C CYS A 19 -6.57 -24.26 51.81
N GLY A 20 -6.13 -23.38 50.90
CA GLY A 20 -4.88 -23.56 50.16
C GLY A 20 -4.89 -23.04 48.73
N ALA A 21 -5.76 -22.09 48.39
CA ALA A 21 -5.49 -21.17 47.30
C ALA A 21 -4.32 -20.28 47.74
N LEU A 22 -3.09 -20.73 47.48
CA LEU A 22 -1.80 -20.00 47.52
C LEU A 22 -0.67 -21.01 47.26
N ALA A 23 -0.65 -21.61 46.07
CA ALA A 23 0.49 -22.40 45.60
C ALA A 23 0.66 -22.39 44.06
N ALA A 24 0.06 -21.40 43.38
CA ALA A 24 0.32 -21.12 41.96
C ALA A 24 0.27 -19.60 41.66
N GLY A 25 0.50 -18.78 42.68
CA GLY A 25 0.61 -17.32 42.60
C GLY A 25 1.59 -16.88 43.67
N GLY A 26 2.86 -16.71 43.28
CA GLY A 26 3.93 -16.45 44.24
C GLY A 26 5.32 -16.97 43.86
N LEU A 27 5.68 -16.94 42.58
CA LEU A 27 7.06 -16.58 42.21
C LEU A 27 6.97 -15.27 41.41
N ALA A 28 6.80 -14.20 42.16
CA ALA A 28 7.17 -12.89 41.69
C ALA A 28 8.70 -12.76 41.78
N ALA A 29 9.25 -12.05 40.81
CA ALA A 29 10.34 -11.11 40.98
C ALA A 29 11.72 -11.69 41.36
N ALA A 30 12.42 -12.22 40.37
CA ALA A 30 13.82 -11.87 40.10
C ALA A 30 14.22 -12.49 38.75
N GLY A 31 14.45 -11.67 37.72
CA GLY A 31 15.19 -12.12 36.54
C GLY A 31 14.55 -11.95 35.16
N VAL A 32 13.56 -11.06 34.98
CA VAL A 32 13.29 -10.51 33.64
C VAL A 32 13.74 -9.07 33.65
N VAL A 33 15.05 -8.87 33.44
CA VAL A 33 15.52 -7.61 32.86
C VAL A 33 14.84 -7.51 31.50
N ALA A 34 14.06 -6.45 31.34
CA ALA A 34 13.31 -6.13 30.15
C ALA A 34 14.19 -6.19 28.90
N LEU A 35 14.04 -7.26 28.14
CA LEU A 35 14.12 -7.22 26.69
C LEU A 35 12.69 -7.47 26.20
N GLU A 36 11.84 -6.46 26.38
CA GLU A 36 10.66 -6.37 25.53
C GLU A 36 11.19 -6.29 24.10
N PRO A 37 10.74 -7.16 23.17
CA PRO A 37 10.92 -6.89 21.76
C PRO A 37 10.23 -5.55 21.51
N GLY A 38 11.01 -4.48 21.39
CA GLY A 38 10.50 -3.20 20.93
C GLY A 38 9.76 -3.47 19.63
N ALA A 39 8.52 -3.01 19.54
CA ALA A 39 7.75 -3.11 18.32
C ALA A 39 8.56 -2.45 17.18
N ALA A 40 9.23 -3.28 16.38
CA ALA A 40 9.84 -2.85 15.14
C ALA A 40 8.69 -2.34 14.26
N SER A 41 8.58 -1.01 14.17
CA SER A 41 7.66 -0.33 13.28
C SER A 41 8.38 -0.20 11.95
N ALA A 42 8.13 -1.13 11.04
CA ALA A 42 8.49 -1.05 9.63
C ALA A 42 7.25 -0.56 8.86
N SER A 43 7.35 0.33 7.87
CA SER A 43 7.64 -0.07 6.47
C SER A 43 7.41 1.15 5.56
N SER A 44 7.88 1.19 4.30
CA SER A 44 7.48 2.17 3.23
C SER A 44 5.96 2.32 3.03
N HIS A 45 5.26 1.35 3.57
CA HIS A 45 3.86 1.11 3.50
C HIS A 45 3.42 0.99 4.95
N ARG A 46 2.94 2.08 5.57
CA ARG A 46 2.70 2.23 7.02
C ARG A 46 3.94 2.70 7.80
N GLU A 47 4.69 3.64 7.25
CA GLU A 47 5.98 4.12 7.74
C GLU A 47 5.88 4.94 9.01
N ALA A 48 4.81 5.73 9.13
CA ALA A 48 4.60 6.58 10.29
C ALA A 48 3.60 5.93 11.27
N PRO A 49 3.85 5.99 12.59
CA PRO A 49 2.96 5.39 13.58
C PRO A 49 1.48 5.76 13.42
N LEU A 50 1.16 7.04 13.15
CA LEU A 50 -0.22 7.48 13.04
C LEU A 50 -0.91 6.99 11.75
N ILE A 51 -0.19 7.00 10.63
CA ILE A 51 -0.78 6.63 9.33
C ILE A 51 -0.94 5.11 9.18
N SER A 52 -0.11 4.34 9.89
CA SER A 52 -0.14 2.86 9.88
C SER A 52 -1.49 2.24 10.29
N GLY A 53 -2.31 2.96 11.03
CA GLY A 53 -3.66 2.55 11.45
C GLY A 53 -4.78 3.03 10.51
N GLN A 54 -4.44 3.78 9.46
CA GLN A 54 -5.40 4.43 8.57
C GLN A 54 -4.96 4.32 7.10
N PRO A 55 -4.89 3.09 6.54
CA PRO A 55 -4.24 2.84 5.25
C PRO A 55 -4.86 3.60 4.07
N GLN A 56 -6.13 4.01 4.14
CA GLN A 56 -6.78 4.81 3.10
C GLN A 56 -6.13 6.18 2.86
N TYR A 57 -5.34 6.67 3.82
CA TYR A 57 -4.68 7.97 3.75
C TYR A 57 -3.16 7.86 3.60
N ASP A 58 -2.67 6.62 3.61
CA ASP A 58 -1.26 6.28 3.59
C ASP A 58 -0.74 6.31 2.16
N ASN A 59 0.12 7.27 1.87
CA ASN A 59 0.74 7.44 0.56
C ASN A 59 2.01 6.59 0.51
N THR A 60 2.07 5.63 -0.42
CA THR A 60 3.15 4.64 -0.43
C THR A 60 4.29 5.02 -1.36
N ASP A 61 3.99 5.60 -2.53
CA ASP A 61 4.98 5.90 -3.56
C ASP A 61 4.58 7.06 -4.47
N VAL A 62 5.59 7.74 -5.03
CA VAL A 62 5.46 8.69 -6.14
C VAL A 62 6.40 8.30 -7.28
N TYR A 63 5.92 8.43 -8.51
CA TYR A 63 6.66 8.24 -9.76
C TYR A 63 6.42 9.44 -10.66
N ALA A 64 7.47 9.91 -11.32
CA ALA A 64 7.39 10.99 -12.28
C ALA A 64 8.41 10.76 -13.38
N PHE A 65 7.94 10.67 -14.62
CA PHE A 65 8.81 10.41 -15.77
C PHE A 65 8.21 10.99 -17.05
N VAL A 66 9.07 11.38 -17.99
CA VAL A 66 8.62 11.75 -19.34
C VAL A 66 8.00 10.52 -20.01
N SER A 67 6.79 10.67 -20.55
CA SER A 67 6.00 9.56 -21.08
C SER A 67 6.68 8.88 -22.29
N PRO A 68 7.00 7.57 -22.24
CA PRO A 68 7.72 6.89 -23.31
C PRO A 68 7.00 6.88 -24.67
N ASP A 69 5.68 6.71 -24.66
CA ASP A 69 4.81 6.70 -25.84
C ASP A 69 4.38 8.11 -26.29
N LYS A 70 4.56 9.13 -25.44
CA LYS A 70 4.20 10.52 -25.74
C LYS A 70 5.21 11.51 -25.11
N PRO A 71 6.44 11.66 -25.65
CA PRO A 71 7.54 12.36 -24.98
C PRO A 71 7.39 13.88 -24.78
N ASP A 72 6.34 14.50 -25.35
CA ASP A 72 5.93 15.88 -25.07
C ASP A 72 5.05 15.99 -23.81
N THR A 73 4.83 14.87 -23.11
CA THR A 73 4.09 14.78 -21.85
C THR A 73 4.92 14.11 -20.76
N THR A 74 4.53 14.38 -19.51
CA THR A 74 5.07 13.79 -18.30
C THR A 74 3.96 13.01 -17.61
N THR A 75 4.26 11.80 -17.14
CA THR A 75 3.36 11.01 -16.31
C THR A 75 3.75 11.13 -14.85
N LEU A 76 2.76 11.47 -14.04
CA LEU A 76 2.81 11.48 -12.58
C LEU A 76 1.97 10.30 -12.10
N VAL A 77 2.50 9.50 -11.18
CA VAL A 77 1.76 8.44 -10.51
C VAL A 77 1.99 8.57 -9.02
N ALA A 78 0.94 8.40 -8.22
CA ALA A 78 1.07 8.21 -6.79
C ALA A 78 0.18 7.05 -6.32
N ASN A 79 0.65 6.35 -5.29
CA ASN A 79 0.01 5.17 -4.75
C ASN A 79 -0.43 5.38 -3.30
N TRP A 80 -1.52 4.70 -2.94
CA TRP A 80 -2.10 4.69 -1.61
C TRP A 80 -2.59 3.31 -1.23
N ILE A 81 -2.83 3.12 0.06
CA ILE A 81 -3.43 1.90 0.61
C ILE A 81 -2.53 0.70 0.35
N PRO A 82 -1.49 0.52 1.17
CA PRO A 82 -0.53 -0.55 0.97
C PRO A 82 -1.11 -1.94 1.21
N PHE A 83 -0.41 -2.97 0.71
CA PHE A 83 -0.65 -4.38 1.05
C PHE A 83 -2.08 -4.84 0.85
N GLN A 84 -2.73 -4.41 -0.24
CA GLN A 84 -4.07 -4.86 -0.53
C GLN A 84 -4.05 -6.34 -0.94
N GLU A 85 -4.48 -7.23 -0.04
CA GLU A 85 -4.71 -8.62 -0.38
C GLU A 85 -5.83 -8.71 -1.43
N PRO A 86 -5.58 -9.28 -2.63
CA PRO A 86 -6.58 -9.40 -3.68
C PRO A 86 -7.91 -10.02 -3.23
N ALA A 87 -7.89 -11.05 -2.37
CA ALA A 87 -9.09 -11.72 -1.86
C ALA A 87 -9.74 -10.96 -0.67
N GLY A 88 -9.80 -9.62 -0.75
CA GLY A 88 -10.26 -8.74 0.35
C GLY A 88 -11.78 -8.70 0.59
N GLY A 89 -12.58 -9.52 -0.11
CA GLY A 89 -14.04 -9.48 0.00
C GLY A 89 -14.55 -9.75 1.44
N PRO A 90 -15.75 -9.24 1.80
CA PRO A 90 -16.73 -8.57 0.94
C PRO A 90 -16.47 -7.07 0.71
N ASN A 91 -15.55 -6.45 1.47
CA ASN A 91 -15.23 -5.02 1.36
C ASN A 91 -13.87 -4.85 0.70
N PHE A 92 -13.87 -4.41 -0.55
CA PHE A 92 -12.65 -4.14 -1.30
C PHE A 92 -12.10 -2.73 -1.03
N TYR A 93 -10.96 -2.40 -1.64
CA TYR A 93 -10.14 -1.25 -1.29
C TYR A 93 -10.59 0.03 -2.01
N THR A 94 -11.42 0.81 -1.34
CA THR A 94 -11.87 2.12 -1.84
C THR A 94 -10.96 3.26 -1.41
N PHE A 95 -10.83 4.28 -2.25
CA PHE A 95 -10.30 5.59 -1.83
C PHE A 95 -11.24 6.21 -0.80
N ALA A 96 -10.70 6.96 0.16
CA ALA A 96 -11.50 7.63 1.18
C ALA A 96 -12.29 8.81 0.60
N GLU A 97 -13.53 8.96 1.08
CA GLU A 97 -14.45 10.04 0.67
C GLU A 97 -14.24 11.32 1.49
N ASP A 98 -13.53 11.22 2.62
CA ASP A 98 -13.22 12.32 3.53
C ASP A 98 -11.78 12.84 3.40
N ALA A 99 -11.14 12.57 2.26
CA ALA A 99 -9.77 12.95 1.94
C ALA A 99 -9.65 13.80 0.67
N GLN A 100 -8.54 14.53 0.57
CA GLN A 100 -8.03 15.12 -0.66
C GLN A 100 -6.70 14.48 -0.98
N TYR A 101 -6.59 13.93 -2.19
CA TYR A 101 -5.37 13.30 -2.69
C TYR A 101 -4.75 14.24 -3.71
N ASP A 102 -3.56 14.77 -3.39
CA ASP A 102 -2.96 15.86 -4.15
C ASP A 102 -1.66 15.39 -4.82
N LEU A 103 -1.49 15.71 -6.11
CA LEU A 103 -0.20 15.71 -6.80
C LEU A 103 0.28 17.15 -6.91
N HIS A 104 1.43 17.44 -6.32
CA HIS A 104 2.02 18.78 -6.27
C HIS A 104 3.14 18.93 -7.30
N VAL A 105 3.31 20.14 -7.81
CA VAL A 105 4.41 20.52 -8.71
C VAL A 105 5.01 21.85 -8.26
N ASP A 106 6.29 21.84 -7.90
CA ASP A 106 7.18 23.01 -7.82
C ASP A 106 7.87 23.17 -9.16
N ASN A 107 7.73 24.33 -9.81
CA ASN A 107 8.36 24.56 -11.11
C ASN A 107 9.42 25.67 -11.12
N ASN A 108 9.73 26.25 -9.97
CA ASN A 108 10.72 27.33 -9.84
C ASN A 108 11.86 27.02 -8.86
N GLY A 109 11.76 25.92 -8.09
CA GLY A 109 12.78 25.43 -7.18
C GLY A 109 12.71 26.00 -5.76
N ASP A 110 11.66 26.75 -5.40
CA ASP A 110 11.52 27.38 -4.08
C ASP A 110 10.91 26.47 -2.99
N ALA A 111 10.62 25.22 -3.37
CA ALA A 111 9.97 24.17 -2.59
C ALA A 111 8.52 24.47 -2.16
N GLN A 112 7.79 25.20 -2.98
CA GLN A 112 6.36 25.45 -2.85
C GLN A 112 5.64 24.96 -4.10
N SER A 113 4.37 24.60 -3.97
CA SER A 113 3.61 24.18 -5.14
C SER A 113 3.19 25.39 -5.96
N GLU A 114 3.43 25.36 -7.27
CA GLU A 114 2.75 26.21 -8.24
C GLU A 114 1.47 25.55 -8.75
N LEU A 115 1.47 24.22 -8.86
CA LEU A 115 0.33 23.43 -9.33
C LEU A 115 -0.02 22.35 -8.31
N ILE A 116 -1.32 22.16 -8.08
CA ILE A 116 -1.85 21.03 -7.33
C ILE A 116 -2.97 20.41 -8.16
N PHE A 117 -2.80 19.14 -8.52
CA PHE A 117 -3.87 18.32 -9.08
C PHE A 117 -4.53 17.55 -7.95
N ARG A 118 -5.73 17.98 -7.57
CA ARG A 118 -6.46 17.47 -6.42
C ARG A 118 -7.56 16.52 -6.84
N TYR A 119 -7.55 15.33 -6.27
CA TYR A 119 -8.55 14.29 -6.44
C TYR A 119 -9.41 14.16 -5.19
N THR A 120 -10.73 14.07 -5.38
CA THR A 120 -11.69 13.76 -4.32
C THR A 120 -12.68 12.71 -4.80
N PHE A 121 -12.93 11.70 -3.97
CA PHE A 121 -13.66 10.50 -4.36
C PHE A 121 -15.06 10.44 -3.74
N ARG A 122 -15.96 9.74 -4.42
CA ARG A 122 -17.29 9.36 -3.94
C ARG A 122 -17.57 7.90 -4.27
N THR A 123 -18.11 7.18 -3.30
CA THR A 123 -18.54 5.79 -3.42
C THR A 123 -20.05 5.72 -3.61
N HIS A 124 -20.50 4.88 -4.55
CA HIS A 124 -21.90 4.64 -4.81
C HIS A 124 -22.21 3.15 -4.68
N THR A 125 -23.22 2.84 -3.88
CA THR A 125 -23.74 1.47 -3.69
C THR A 125 -25.12 1.38 -4.34
N LYS A 126 -25.27 0.49 -5.33
CA LYS A 126 -26.55 0.33 -6.05
C LYS A 126 -27.58 -0.46 -5.26
N ASN A 127 -27.14 -1.46 -4.50
CA ASN A 127 -27.97 -2.37 -3.72
C ASN A 127 -27.33 -2.68 -2.36
N GLU A 128 -27.87 -2.07 -1.31
CA GLU A 128 -27.43 -2.27 0.08
C GLU A 128 -27.98 -3.57 0.71
N ASN A 129 -28.87 -4.29 0.03
CA ASN A 129 -29.48 -5.53 0.55
C ASN A 129 -28.62 -6.78 0.29
N THR A 130 -27.40 -6.61 -0.21
CA THR A 130 -26.45 -7.70 -0.49
C THR A 130 -25.05 -7.34 0.00
N PHE A 131 -24.27 -8.36 0.36
CA PHE A 131 -22.84 -8.19 0.70
C PHE A 131 -21.95 -8.25 -0.55
N LEU A 132 -22.52 -8.53 -1.73
CA LEU A 132 -21.77 -8.75 -2.95
C LEU A 132 -21.24 -7.43 -3.54
N TYR A 133 -19.97 -7.43 -3.93
CA TYR A 133 -19.35 -6.33 -4.69
C TYR A 133 -19.95 -6.19 -6.09
N ASN A 134 -20.38 -7.31 -6.67
CA ASN A 134 -21.11 -7.38 -7.94
C ASN A 134 -22.12 -8.54 -7.90
N THR A 135 -23.29 -8.36 -8.51
CA THR A 135 -24.41 -9.32 -8.48
C THR A 135 -24.42 -10.31 -9.67
N GLY A 136 -23.57 -10.06 -10.65
CA GLY A 136 -23.36 -10.88 -11.85
C GLY A 136 -22.00 -10.58 -12.49
N PRO A 137 -21.67 -11.21 -13.64
CA PRO A 137 -20.50 -10.84 -14.42
C PRO A 137 -20.55 -9.36 -14.84
N VAL A 138 -19.41 -8.68 -14.81
CA VAL A 138 -19.27 -7.25 -15.10
C VAL A 138 -18.35 -7.07 -16.31
N ASP A 139 -18.90 -6.50 -17.39
CA ASP A 139 -18.15 -6.25 -18.63
C ASP A 139 -17.94 -4.75 -18.93
N SER A 140 -18.62 -3.86 -18.19
CA SER A 140 -18.46 -2.40 -18.28
C SER A 140 -18.57 -1.69 -16.93
N LEU A 141 -18.08 -0.45 -16.85
CA LEU A 141 -18.10 0.34 -15.60
C LEU A 141 -19.52 0.80 -15.20
N ASP A 142 -20.43 0.89 -16.15
CA ASP A 142 -21.84 1.23 -15.96
C ASP A 142 -22.75 0.00 -15.81
N ASP A 143 -22.18 -1.21 -15.84
CA ASP A 143 -22.93 -2.47 -15.74
C ASP A 143 -23.82 -2.47 -14.48
N PRO A 144 -25.13 -2.77 -14.59
CA PRO A 144 -26.02 -2.81 -13.42
C PRO A 144 -25.57 -3.83 -12.37
N ASP A 145 -24.83 -4.87 -12.77
CA ASP A 145 -24.33 -5.89 -11.86
C ASP A 145 -23.11 -5.44 -11.04
N LEU A 146 -22.43 -4.34 -11.40
CA LEU A 146 -21.37 -3.77 -10.58
C LEU A 146 -21.99 -2.95 -9.43
N ASN A 147 -22.09 -3.55 -8.23
CA ASN A 147 -22.83 -3.00 -7.10
C ASN A 147 -22.12 -1.82 -6.43
N ILE A 148 -20.82 -1.93 -6.21
CA ILE A 148 -19.99 -0.88 -5.60
C ILE A 148 -19.16 -0.21 -6.68
N THR A 149 -19.31 1.10 -6.81
CA THR A 149 -18.56 1.92 -7.77
C THR A 149 -17.94 3.13 -7.06
N GLN A 150 -16.86 3.66 -7.60
CA GLN A 150 -16.33 4.95 -7.18
C GLN A 150 -16.17 5.90 -8.37
N THR A 151 -16.32 7.18 -8.09
CA THR A 151 -16.07 8.29 -9.02
C THR A 151 -15.16 9.31 -8.37
N TYR A 152 -14.46 10.12 -9.16
CA TYR A 152 -13.64 11.21 -8.67
C TYR A 152 -13.84 12.50 -9.45
N ASP A 153 -13.67 13.60 -8.74
CA ASP A 153 -13.44 14.93 -9.32
C ASP A 153 -11.93 15.20 -9.34
N ILE A 154 -11.46 15.92 -10.37
CA ILE A 154 -10.10 16.44 -10.44
C ILE A 154 -10.11 17.96 -10.60
N ASP A 155 -9.49 18.66 -9.65
CA ASP A 155 -9.27 20.11 -9.67
C ASP A 155 -7.80 20.42 -9.97
N LEU A 156 -7.54 21.41 -10.81
CA LEU A 156 -6.24 22.08 -10.94
C LEU A 156 -6.26 23.37 -10.12
N ILE A 157 -5.44 23.42 -9.08
CA ILE A 157 -5.23 24.59 -8.24
C ILE A 157 -3.88 25.19 -8.62
N LYS A 158 -3.88 26.45 -9.06
CA LYS A 158 -2.65 27.20 -9.33
C LYS A 158 -2.37 28.15 -8.19
N LEU A 159 -1.15 28.12 -7.68
CA LEU A 159 -0.67 28.99 -6.62
C LEU A 159 0.50 29.84 -7.14
N HIS A 160 0.71 30.97 -6.47
CA HIS A 160 1.94 31.75 -6.61
C HIS A 160 2.31 32.28 -5.23
N ARG A 161 3.49 31.91 -4.73
CA ARG A 161 3.93 32.24 -3.35
C ARG A 161 2.87 31.85 -2.31
N GLN A 162 2.39 30.59 -2.41
CA GLN A 162 1.34 29.98 -1.59
C GLN A 162 -0.05 30.68 -1.64
N LYS A 163 -0.24 31.66 -2.52
CA LYS A 163 -1.54 32.32 -2.71
C LYS A 163 -2.26 31.72 -3.89
N LEU A 164 -3.55 31.46 -3.72
CA LEU A 164 -4.43 30.99 -4.79
C LEU A 164 -4.44 32.01 -5.94
N VAL A 165 -4.04 31.55 -7.12
CA VAL A 165 -4.17 32.30 -8.39
C VAL A 165 -5.46 31.89 -9.08
N SER A 166 -5.70 30.59 -9.23
CA SER A 166 -6.91 30.06 -9.86
C SER A 166 -7.21 28.65 -9.37
N LYS A 167 -8.49 28.28 -9.39
CA LYS A 167 -8.94 26.90 -9.23
C LYS A 167 -9.84 26.54 -10.41
N THR A 168 -9.49 25.48 -11.13
CA THR A 168 -10.22 25.02 -12.32
C THR A 168 -10.59 23.55 -12.12
N LYS A 169 -11.87 23.22 -12.20
CA LYS A 169 -12.30 21.82 -12.26
C LYS A 169 -11.96 21.27 -13.64
N LEU A 170 -11.09 20.26 -13.71
CA LEU A 170 -10.68 19.63 -14.97
C LEU A 170 -11.69 18.58 -15.44
N ALA A 171 -12.29 17.85 -14.49
CA ALA A 171 -13.40 16.93 -14.70
C ALA A 171 -14.14 16.64 -13.39
N ASP A 172 -15.37 16.15 -13.50
CA ASP A 172 -16.19 15.61 -12.41
C ASP A 172 -16.73 14.23 -12.77
N ASP A 173 -17.09 13.47 -11.73
CA ASP A 173 -17.74 12.16 -11.82
C ASP A 173 -17.01 11.16 -12.75
N VAL A 174 -15.68 11.24 -12.80
CA VAL A 174 -14.84 10.33 -13.60
C VAL A 174 -14.81 8.96 -12.91
N PRO A 175 -15.08 7.85 -13.62
CA PRO A 175 -15.15 6.54 -12.97
C PRO A 175 -13.77 6.04 -12.53
N VAL A 176 -13.72 5.40 -11.37
CA VAL A 176 -12.57 4.65 -10.86
C VAL A 176 -12.64 3.21 -11.37
N ALA A 177 -11.51 2.63 -11.76
CA ALA A 177 -11.48 1.21 -12.09
C ALA A 177 -11.79 0.36 -10.84
N PRO A 178 -12.76 -0.57 -10.90
CA PRO A 178 -13.15 -1.37 -9.73
C PRO A 178 -12.04 -2.34 -9.32
N SER A 179 -12.05 -2.82 -8.07
CA SER A 179 -11.10 -3.85 -7.64
C SER A 179 -11.27 -5.14 -8.43
N ASN A 180 -10.18 -5.87 -8.70
CA ASN A 180 -10.24 -7.12 -9.46
C ASN A 180 -10.71 -8.30 -8.60
N VAL A 181 -12.03 -8.47 -8.48
CA VAL A 181 -12.66 -9.54 -7.68
C VAL A 181 -12.26 -10.94 -8.18
N GLY A 182 -12.12 -11.09 -9.49
CA GLY A 182 -11.66 -12.31 -10.14
C GLY A 182 -12.49 -12.71 -11.35
N LYS A 183 -11.99 -13.71 -12.08
CA LYS A 183 -12.45 -14.06 -13.43
C LYS A 183 -13.94 -14.40 -13.57
N ALA A 184 -14.57 -14.94 -12.52
CA ALA A 184 -16.01 -15.22 -12.56
C ALA A 184 -16.86 -13.94 -12.54
N SER A 185 -16.36 -12.90 -11.87
CA SER A 185 -17.02 -11.60 -11.72
C SER A 185 -16.60 -10.63 -12.80
N MET A 186 -15.34 -10.65 -13.22
CA MET A 186 -14.76 -9.74 -14.21
C MET A 186 -13.96 -10.57 -15.23
N PRO A 187 -14.63 -11.21 -16.21
CA PRO A 187 -14.01 -12.15 -17.14
C PRO A 187 -12.89 -11.55 -17.99
N ASP A 188 -13.03 -10.27 -18.35
CA ASP A 188 -12.04 -9.47 -19.08
C ASP A 188 -11.74 -8.17 -18.31
N TYR A 189 -11.01 -8.32 -17.20
CA TYR A 189 -10.68 -7.20 -16.32
C TYR A 189 -9.86 -6.11 -17.02
N GLY A 190 -8.96 -6.48 -17.94
CA GLY A 190 -8.16 -5.51 -18.70
C GLY A 190 -9.03 -4.58 -19.55
N LYS A 191 -10.01 -5.15 -20.27
CA LYS A 191 -11.00 -4.36 -21.00
C LYS A 191 -11.84 -3.49 -20.07
N LEU A 192 -12.30 -4.04 -18.95
CA LEU A 192 -13.07 -3.28 -17.95
C LEU A 192 -12.26 -2.08 -17.40
N ARG A 193 -11.02 -2.32 -16.97
CA ARG A 193 -10.10 -1.29 -16.44
C ARG A 193 -9.79 -0.20 -17.45
N SER A 194 -9.63 -0.55 -18.73
CA SER A 194 -9.32 0.42 -19.79
C SER A 194 -10.39 1.51 -19.95
N GLN A 195 -11.63 1.24 -19.55
CA GLN A 195 -12.74 2.22 -19.60
C GLN A 195 -12.57 3.34 -18.56
N ALA A 196 -11.72 3.17 -17.55
CA ALA A 196 -11.45 4.18 -16.52
C ALA A 196 -10.33 5.18 -16.92
N VAL A 197 -9.74 5.00 -18.10
CA VAL A 197 -8.78 5.96 -18.67
C VAL A 197 -9.56 7.12 -19.30
N TYR A 198 -9.43 8.30 -18.71
CA TYR A 198 -10.23 9.47 -19.08
C TYR A 198 -9.36 10.59 -19.67
N LYS A 199 -9.75 11.10 -20.84
CA LYS A 199 -9.08 12.24 -21.49
C LYS A 199 -9.66 13.55 -21.01
N LEU A 200 -8.80 14.43 -20.53
CA LEU A 200 -9.17 15.75 -20.05
C LEU A 200 -9.13 16.77 -21.21
N SER A 201 -9.91 17.84 -21.08
CA SER A 201 -10.06 18.88 -22.12
C SER A 201 -8.79 19.68 -22.39
N ASN A 202 -7.85 19.69 -21.44
CA ASN A 202 -6.56 20.37 -21.51
C ASN A 202 -5.46 19.52 -22.19
N GLY A 203 -5.79 18.35 -22.74
CA GLY A 203 -4.83 17.45 -23.39
C GLY A 203 -4.13 16.47 -22.43
N SER A 204 -4.44 16.52 -21.13
CA SER A 204 -4.03 15.52 -20.14
C SER A 204 -4.87 14.25 -20.24
N THR A 205 -4.37 13.15 -19.68
CA THR A 205 -5.12 11.89 -19.49
C THR A 205 -4.98 11.44 -18.05
N THR A 206 -6.07 11.00 -17.42
CA THR A 206 -6.12 10.61 -16.01
C THR A 206 -6.66 9.18 -15.84
N PHE A 207 -6.24 8.51 -14.78
CA PHE A 207 -6.70 7.19 -14.35
C PHE A 207 -6.68 7.13 -12.82
N ALA A 208 -7.67 6.47 -12.23
CA ALA A 208 -7.63 6.08 -10.82
C ALA A 208 -8.21 4.67 -10.66
N GLY A 209 -7.60 3.87 -9.78
CA GLY A 209 -8.08 2.54 -9.44
C GLY A 209 -7.00 1.63 -8.91
N GLN A 210 -7.36 0.37 -8.69
CA GLN A 210 -6.45 -0.64 -8.19
C GLN A 210 -5.38 -0.99 -9.25
N ALA A 211 -4.14 -1.15 -8.80
CA ALA A 211 -3.02 -1.64 -9.59
C ALA A 211 -2.25 -2.69 -8.80
N ASP A 212 -1.47 -3.49 -9.52
CA ASP A 212 -0.35 -4.21 -8.92
C ASP A 212 0.58 -3.20 -8.24
N ASP A 213 1.18 -3.57 -7.11
CA ASP A 213 2.13 -2.69 -6.45
C ASP A 213 3.37 -2.51 -7.34
N PRO A 214 3.64 -1.31 -7.88
CA PRO A 214 4.79 -1.13 -8.76
C PRO A 214 6.09 -0.98 -7.96
N PHE A 215 6.03 -0.86 -6.63
CA PHE A 215 7.21 -0.91 -5.81
C PHE A 215 7.61 -2.37 -5.60
N PHE A 216 8.89 -2.65 -5.78
CA PHE A 216 9.46 -3.98 -5.63
C PHE A 216 10.65 -3.86 -4.70
N LEU A 217 10.58 -4.63 -3.62
CA LEU A 217 11.65 -4.73 -2.64
C LEU A 217 11.42 -5.92 -1.73
N ASP A 218 12.47 -6.27 -1.01
CA ASP A 218 12.39 -7.19 0.09
C ASP A 218 12.10 -6.46 1.41
N LEU A 219 10.91 -6.51 1.99
CA LEU A 219 10.64 -5.80 3.25
C LEU A 219 11.27 -6.49 4.48
N ARG A 220 11.94 -7.63 4.30
CA ARG A 220 12.70 -8.27 5.36
C ARG A 220 13.94 -7.45 5.78
N VAL A 221 14.17 -6.25 5.21
CA VAL A 221 15.30 -5.38 5.60
C VAL A 221 15.15 -5.00 7.06
N PHE A 222 13.92 -5.00 7.55
CA PHE A 222 13.59 -4.72 8.92
C PHE A 222 13.66 -5.95 9.83
N ASP A 223 13.85 -7.16 9.28
CA ASP A 223 14.29 -8.33 10.04
C ASP A 223 15.82 -8.26 10.21
N LEU A 224 16.20 -7.35 11.12
CA LEU A 224 17.55 -6.84 11.43
C LEU A 224 18.52 -6.90 10.24
N LEU A 225 18.22 -6.08 9.23
CA LEU A 225 18.90 -6.02 7.93
C LEU A 225 19.11 -7.44 7.40
N TYR A 226 18.02 -7.99 6.87
CA TYR A 226 17.96 -9.29 6.19
C TYR A 226 18.80 -10.37 6.86
N GLY A 227 18.56 -10.54 8.16
CA GLY A 227 19.09 -11.62 8.98
C GLY A 227 20.57 -11.51 9.40
N GLY A 228 21.26 -10.40 9.10
CA GLY A 228 22.62 -10.12 9.60
C GLY A 228 23.78 -10.81 8.86
N ASP A 229 23.50 -11.62 7.84
CA ASP A 229 24.49 -12.15 6.89
C ASP A 229 24.04 -12.03 5.41
N LEU A 230 22.93 -11.31 5.16
CA LEU A 230 22.29 -11.15 3.84
C LEU A 230 21.73 -12.45 3.23
N SER A 231 21.61 -13.55 3.99
CA SER A 231 21.01 -14.80 3.49
C SER A 231 19.52 -14.69 3.17
N GLU A 232 18.87 -13.64 3.67
CA GLU A 232 17.43 -13.41 3.55
C GLU A 232 17.06 -12.29 2.58
N VAL A 233 17.87 -12.04 1.55
CA VAL A 233 17.51 -11.12 0.45
C VAL A 233 16.78 -11.82 -0.71
N GLY A 234 16.36 -11.07 -1.72
CA GLY A 234 15.89 -11.59 -3.00
C GLY A 234 14.44 -12.07 -3.04
N ARG A 235 13.62 -11.70 -2.06
CA ARG A 235 12.18 -11.95 -2.10
C ARG A 235 11.43 -10.64 -2.23
N ASP A 236 10.84 -10.42 -3.39
CA ASP A 236 9.80 -9.42 -3.54
C ASP A 236 8.65 -9.72 -2.56
N THR A 237 8.54 -8.89 -1.53
CA THR A 237 7.54 -9.01 -0.46
C THR A 237 6.22 -8.33 -0.80
N LEU A 238 6.21 -7.46 -1.80
CA LEU A 238 5.01 -6.81 -2.33
C LEU A 238 4.36 -7.63 -3.44
N LYS A 239 5.11 -8.56 -4.04
CA LYS A 239 4.63 -9.56 -5.00
C LYS A 239 3.22 -10.04 -4.73
N GLY A 240 2.33 -9.72 -5.66
CA GLY A 240 0.95 -10.18 -5.67
C GLY A 240 0.04 -9.50 -4.65
N TYR A 241 0.49 -8.45 -3.95
CA TYR A 241 -0.37 -7.45 -3.35
C TYR A 241 -0.71 -6.36 -4.37
N ASN A 242 -1.71 -5.57 -4.04
CA ASN A 242 -2.13 -4.42 -4.85
C ASN A 242 -2.01 -3.13 -4.05
N VAL A 243 -2.14 -2.02 -4.75
CA VAL A 243 -2.30 -0.65 -4.22
C VAL A 243 -3.40 0.08 -4.98
N ASN A 244 -3.85 1.21 -4.45
CA ASN A 244 -4.69 2.15 -5.17
C ASN A 244 -3.81 3.24 -5.80
N SER A 245 -3.92 3.42 -7.11
CA SER A 245 -3.09 4.36 -7.85
C SER A 245 -3.91 5.49 -8.45
N ILE A 246 -3.33 6.69 -8.45
CA ILE A 246 -3.74 7.80 -9.29
C ILE A 246 -2.62 8.02 -10.31
N ALA A 247 -2.95 8.03 -11.60
CA ALA A 247 -2.02 8.33 -12.68
C ALA A 247 -2.54 9.51 -13.50
N LEU A 248 -1.64 10.41 -13.88
CA LEU A 248 -1.93 11.62 -14.64
C LEU A 248 -0.81 11.89 -15.67
N GLN A 249 -1.14 11.83 -16.96
CA GLN A 249 -0.26 12.26 -18.05
C GLN A 249 -0.59 13.71 -18.40
N VAL A 250 0.39 14.61 -18.32
CA VAL A 250 0.24 16.07 -18.50
C VAL A 250 1.20 16.58 -19.58
N PRO A 251 0.77 17.47 -20.50
CA PRO A 251 1.69 18.21 -21.35
C PRO A 251 2.83 18.87 -20.57
N ASN A 252 4.08 18.74 -21.05
CA ASN A 252 5.25 19.25 -20.32
C ASN A 252 5.17 20.77 -20.10
N ASP A 253 4.65 21.50 -21.08
CA ASP A 253 4.48 22.97 -21.04
C ASP A 253 3.47 23.44 -19.99
N MET A 254 2.59 22.56 -19.51
CA MET A 254 1.71 22.86 -18.40
C MET A 254 2.39 22.74 -17.03
N LEU A 255 3.48 21.99 -16.93
CA LEU A 255 4.20 21.72 -15.68
C LEU A 255 5.36 22.71 -15.48
N THR A 256 6.16 22.93 -16.52
CA THR A 256 7.39 23.73 -16.47
C THR A 256 7.09 25.24 -16.36
N GLU A 257 7.93 25.99 -15.64
CA GLU A 257 7.84 27.46 -15.60
C GLU A 257 8.07 28.08 -16.98
N SER A 258 9.02 27.54 -17.74
CA SER A 258 9.37 27.99 -19.09
C SER A 258 10.12 26.90 -19.85
N LYS A 259 10.36 27.08 -21.15
CA LYS A 259 11.19 26.15 -21.94
C LYS A 259 12.65 26.15 -21.49
N GLU A 260 13.11 27.29 -20.98
CA GLU A 260 14.46 27.51 -20.46
C GLU A 260 14.63 26.91 -19.05
N GLN A 261 13.53 26.59 -18.38
CA GLN A 261 13.53 25.92 -17.08
C GLN A 261 12.62 24.66 -17.10
N PRO A 262 13.14 23.53 -17.61
CA PRO A 262 12.38 22.29 -17.76
C PRO A 262 12.32 21.42 -16.49
N VAL A 263 12.99 21.83 -15.41
CA VAL A 263 13.07 21.07 -14.17
C VAL A 263 11.88 21.40 -13.26
N VAL A 264 11.22 20.36 -12.77
CA VAL A 264 10.13 20.44 -11.79
C VAL A 264 10.42 19.52 -10.60
N GLY A 265 9.89 19.86 -9.42
CA GLY A 265 9.80 18.97 -8.28
C GLY A 265 8.39 18.45 -8.10
N ILE A 266 8.24 17.16 -7.79
CA ILE A 266 6.95 16.49 -7.62
C ILE A 266 6.90 15.80 -6.25
N TRP A 267 5.75 15.91 -5.59
CA TRP A 267 5.42 15.10 -4.42
C TRP A 267 3.91 14.91 -4.36
N SER A 268 3.44 13.96 -3.56
CA SER A 268 2.02 13.76 -3.28
C SER A 268 1.70 13.99 -1.82
N THR A 269 0.44 14.31 -1.54
CA THR A 269 -0.04 14.42 -0.17
C THR A 269 -1.45 13.85 -0.02
N THR A 270 -1.78 13.48 1.22
CA THR A 270 -3.17 13.25 1.63
C THR A 270 -3.56 14.30 2.66
N GLN A 271 -4.69 14.98 2.44
CA GLN A 271 -5.31 15.86 3.43
C GLN A 271 -6.62 15.28 3.95
N ARG A 272 -6.91 15.52 5.23
CA ARG A 272 -8.18 15.18 5.89
C ARG A 272 -8.69 16.33 6.73
N LYS A 273 -9.99 16.33 7.01
CA LYS A 273 -10.55 17.28 7.97
C LYS A 273 -10.20 16.89 9.40
N ASP A 274 -9.68 17.84 10.18
CA ASP A 274 -9.55 17.70 11.62
C ASP A 274 -10.92 17.78 12.32
N ALA A 275 -10.95 17.56 13.64
CA ALA A 275 -12.18 17.63 14.43
C ALA A 275 -12.88 19.00 14.40
N ARG A 276 -12.20 20.06 13.93
CA ARG A 276 -12.75 21.41 13.75
C ARG A 276 -13.20 21.66 12.30
N GLY A 277 -13.06 20.67 11.41
CA GLY A 277 -13.45 20.74 10.01
C GLY A 277 -12.41 21.36 9.08
N HIS A 278 -11.19 21.63 9.53
CA HIS A 278 -10.13 22.19 8.69
C HIS A 278 -9.32 21.09 8.01
N TRP A 279 -8.97 21.28 6.74
CA TRP A 279 -8.05 20.40 6.03
C TRP A 279 -6.65 20.45 6.65
N ARG A 280 -6.09 19.26 6.90
CA ARG A 280 -4.75 19.03 7.43
C ARG A 280 -4.10 17.92 6.64
N GLN A 281 -2.86 18.14 6.25
CA GLN A 281 -2.04 17.09 5.67
C GLN A 281 -1.75 16.02 6.74
N VAL A 282 -1.89 14.76 6.36
CA VAL A 282 -1.67 13.60 7.24
C VAL A 282 -0.63 12.62 6.68
N SER A 283 -0.28 12.76 5.41
CA SER A 283 0.74 11.97 4.72
C SER A 283 1.30 12.80 3.58
N ARG A 284 2.60 12.60 3.29
CA ARG A 284 3.26 13.12 2.09
C ARG A 284 4.41 12.21 1.67
N LEU A 285 4.74 12.24 0.39
CA LEU A 285 5.89 11.52 -0.15
C LEU A 285 6.36 12.16 -1.46
N GLY A 286 7.67 12.21 -1.70
CA GLY A 286 8.26 12.67 -2.96
C GLY A 286 9.35 11.71 -3.45
N ASN A 287 10.59 11.96 -3.05
CA ASN A 287 11.73 11.08 -3.26
C ASN A 287 11.57 9.77 -2.46
N PRO A 288 11.75 8.60 -3.09
CA PRO A 288 11.63 7.32 -2.40
C PRO A 288 12.60 7.22 -1.23
N LEU A 289 12.22 6.43 -0.21
CA LEU A 289 13.07 6.01 0.89
C LEU A 289 13.45 7.10 1.92
N VAL A 290 13.11 8.37 1.70
CA VAL A 290 13.41 9.45 2.66
C VAL A 290 12.59 9.33 3.94
N ASN A 291 11.27 9.13 3.87
CA ASN A 291 10.48 8.93 5.09
C ASN A 291 10.63 7.51 5.65
N GLU A 292 11.09 6.58 4.82
CA GLU A 292 11.07 5.14 5.06
C GLU A 292 12.33 4.68 5.78
N VAL A 293 13.52 5.11 5.32
CA VAL A 293 14.82 4.68 5.87
C VAL A 293 15.80 5.81 6.17
N VAL A 294 15.61 7.02 5.62
CA VAL A 294 16.44 8.19 6.00
C VAL A 294 15.95 8.78 7.32
N ASN A 295 14.64 9.04 7.43
CA ASN A 295 14.06 9.61 8.63
C ASN A 295 13.91 8.56 9.73
N PRO A 296 14.41 8.82 10.95
CA PRO A 296 14.18 7.94 12.07
C PRO A 296 12.71 7.98 12.49
N GLN A 297 12.24 6.92 13.14
CA GLN A 297 10.84 6.77 13.54
C GLN A 297 10.24 8.01 14.23
N LYS A 298 11.00 8.68 15.09
CA LYS A 298 10.57 9.88 15.84
C LYS A 298 10.15 11.06 14.95
N ASP A 299 10.65 11.12 13.71
CA ASP A 299 10.46 12.26 12.82
C ASP A 299 9.38 11.98 11.75
N LYS A 300 8.95 10.72 11.56
CA LYS A 300 8.08 10.31 10.44
C LYS A 300 6.69 10.95 10.47
N ASP A 301 6.03 10.98 11.63
CA ASP A 301 4.72 11.65 11.76
C ASP A 301 4.84 13.17 11.51
N ARG A 302 5.95 13.78 11.97
CA ARG A 302 6.23 15.20 11.76
C ARG A 302 6.51 15.49 10.29
N PHE A 303 7.26 14.62 9.62
CA PHE A 303 7.53 14.67 8.20
C PHE A 303 6.21 14.62 7.40
N ASN A 304 5.36 13.64 7.69
CA ASN A 304 4.05 13.48 7.04
C ASN A 304 3.12 14.70 7.21
N ALA A 305 3.24 15.42 8.33
CA ALA A 305 2.46 16.63 8.60
C ALA A 305 3.12 17.95 8.12
N SER A 306 4.31 17.89 7.49
CA SER A 306 5.10 19.05 7.06
C SER A 306 5.09 19.24 5.53
N ALA A 307 5.53 20.41 5.05
CA ALA A 307 5.66 20.69 3.63
C ALA A 307 7.15 20.74 3.22
N PRO A 308 7.50 20.47 1.93
CA PRO A 308 8.89 20.47 1.46
C PRO A 308 9.68 21.74 1.81
N TRP A 309 9.03 22.91 1.78
CA TRP A 309 9.66 24.17 2.19
C TRP A 309 10.22 24.11 3.64
N ASP A 310 9.68 23.31 4.56
CA ASP A 310 10.15 23.20 5.95
C ASP A 310 11.25 22.13 6.15
N ASP A 311 11.74 21.48 5.10
CA ASP A 311 12.57 20.27 5.21
C ASP A 311 13.97 20.46 5.78
N ALA A 312 14.43 21.71 5.94
CA ALA A 312 15.65 22.02 6.67
C ALA A 312 15.62 21.42 8.11
N GLN A 313 14.44 21.21 8.69
CA GLN A 313 14.27 20.55 9.98
C GLN A 313 14.71 19.06 10.00
N PHE A 314 14.77 18.40 8.84
CA PHE A 314 15.17 17.00 8.67
C PHE A 314 16.56 16.84 8.03
N LEU A 315 17.23 17.93 7.65
CA LEU A 315 18.50 17.91 6.91
C LEU A 315 19.56 17.01 7.54
N LYS A 316 19.62 16.96 8.88
CA LYS A 316 20.57 16.13 9.61
C LYS A 316 20.39 14.63 9.32
N ASN A 317 19.17 14.18 9.07
CA ASN A 317 18.88 12.78 8.76
C ASN A 317 19.49 12.40 7.39
N VAL A 318 19.53 13.36 6.45
CA VAL A 318 20.17 13.19 5.13
C VAL A 318 21.70 13.29 5.23
N THR A 319 22.23 14.28 5.97
CA THR A 319 23.69 14.48 6.05
C THR A 319 24.40 13.51 6.99
N ASN A 320 23.67 12.88 7.91
CA ASN A 320 24.20 11.94 8.89
C ASN A 320 23.32 10.67 8.98
N PRO A 321 23.15 9.94 7.87
CA PRO A 321 22.16 8.87 7.78
C PRO A 321 22.46 7.72 8.74
N GLU A 322 21.40 7.10 9.25
CA GLU A 322 21.50 5.96 10.16
C GLU A 322 21.88 4.67 9.43
N LEU A 323 21.38 4.48 8.21
CA LEU A 323 21.54 3.23 7.46
C LEU A 323 23.01 2.78 7.28
N PRO A 324 23.96 3.64 6.83
CA PRO A 324 25.35 3.20 6.70
C PRO A 324 26.02 2.81 8.01
N LYS A 325 25.64 3.45 9.12
CA LYS A 325 26.15 3.09 10.46
C LYS A 325 25.64 1.72 10.89
N LEU A 326 24.41 1.37 10.55
CA LEU A 326 23.85 0.05 10.82
C LEU A 326 24.53 -1.01 9.96
N ILE A 327 24.75 -0.74 8.67
CA ILE A 327 25.46 -1.62 7.75
C ILE A 327 26.89 -1.90 8.22
N GLU A 328 27.64 -0.87 8.62
CA GLU A 328 28.97 -1.01 9.20
C GLU A 328 28.95 -1.85 10.49
N ALA A 329 28.02 -1.57 11.39
CA ALA A 329 27.90 -2.29 12.64
C ALA A 329 27.60 -3.78 12.44
N ILE A 330 26.75 -4.14 11.47
CA ILE A 330 26.28 -5.51 11.23
C ILE A 330 27.26 -6.28 10.33
N TYR A 331 27.65 -5.71 9.18
CA TYR A 331 28.39 -6.43 8.13
C TYR A 331 29.87 -6.07 8.01
N LYS A 332 30.34 -5.06 8.75
CA LYS A 332 31.72 -4.57 8.67
C LYS A 332 32.08 -3.98 7.28
N ILE A 333 31.09 -3.40 6.63
CA ILE A 333 31.28 -2.56 5.44
C ILE A 333 31.45 -1.12 5.94
N ASP A 334 32.59 -0.48 5.65
CA ASP A 334 32.92 0.83 6.20
C ASP A 334 31.90 1.89 5.75
N ALA A 335 31.29 2.58 6.73
CA ALA A 335 30.37 3.67 6.45
C ALA A 335 31.12 4.88 5.86
N PRO A 336 30.60 5.53 4.80
CA PRO A 336 31.25 6.71 4.24
C PRO A 336 31.27 7.91 5.22
N ASP A 337 32.31 8.74 5.11
CA ASP A 337 32.50 9.91 5.97
C ASP A 337 31.31 10.89 5.95
N GLU A 338 30.95 11.41 7.12
CA GLU A 338 29.95 12.46 7.30
C GLU A 338 30.58 13.86 7.39
N PRO A 339 29.89 14.94 6.95
CA PRO A 339 28.53 14.97 6.44
C PRO A 339 28.41 14.55 4.95
N ARG A 340 27.33 13.82 4.65
CA ARG A 340 26.99 13.32 3.32
C ARG A 340 26.31 14.37 2.44
N ASN A 341 27.10 15.33 1.96
CA ASN A 341 26.61 16.41 1.09
C ASN A 341 26.17 15.93 -0.30
N ASP A 342 26.69 14.80 -0.77
CA ASP A 342 26.27 14.14 -2.00
C ASP A 342 24.80 13.68 -1.90
N LEU A 343 24.36 13.19 -0.74
CA LEU A 343 22.97 12.81 -0.49
C LEU A 343 22.02 14.01 -0.49
N VAL A 344 22.51 15.21 -0.16
CA VAL A 344 21.71 16.45 -0.28
C VAL A 344 21.43 16.78 -1.74
N ASP A 345 22.39 16.55 -2.65
CA ASP A 345 22.15 16.76 -4.07
C ASP A 345 21.19 15.69 -4.64
N VAL A 346 21.29 14.43 -4.22
CA VAL A 346 20.40 13.36 -4.70
C VAL A 346 18.98 13.46 -4.15
N PHE A 347 18.82 13.62 -2.82
CA PHE A 347 17.51 13.57 -2.18
C PHE A 347 16.79 14.92 -2.10
N LEU A 348 17.51 16.05 -2.16
CA LEU A 348 16.92 17.36 -1.87
C LEU A 348 17.04 18.40 -3.00
N LYS A 349 18.23 18.56 -3.60
CA LYS A 349 18.47 19.65 -4.56
C LYS A 349 18.35 19.23 -6.04
N GLY A 350 18.44 17.95 -6.33
CA GLY A 350 18.75 17.47 -7.67
C GLY A 350 20.25 17.59 -7.99
N VAL A 351 20.68 16.77 -8.93
CA VAL A 351 22.06 16.65 -9.40
C VAL A 351 22.36 17.73 -10.43
N LYS A 352 23.47 18.45 -10.23
CA LYS A 352 23.88 19.55 -11.12
C LYS A 352 24.09 19.06 -12.55
N GLY A 353 23.46 19.73 -13.51
CA GLY A 353 23.52 19.37 -14.94
C GLY A 353 22.56 18.26 -15.37
N LEU A 354 21.82 17.67 -14.42
CA LEU A 354 20.79 16.67 -14.67
C LEU A 354 19.39 17.26 -14.41
N ASN A 355 19.07 17.51 -13.14
CA ASN A 355 17.73 17.88 -12.67
C ASN A 355 17.75 18.87 -11.49
N GLN A 356 18.84 19.61 -11.30
CA GLN A 356 18.91 20.71 -10.33
C GLN A 356 18.30 22.00 -10.90
N PRO A 357 17.27 22.60 -10.29
CA PRO A 357 16.73 23.88 -10.73
C PRO A 357 17.72 25.03 -10.41
N PRO A 358 17.63 26.18 -11.13
CA PRO A 358 18.61 27.26 -11.02
C PRO A 358 18.57 27.98 -9.66
N SER A 359 17.39 28.09 -9.03
CA SER A 359 17.20 28.70 -7.71
C SER A 359 16.73 27.67 -6.70
N VAL A 360 17.53 26.62 -6.48
CA VAL A 360 17.11 25.48 -5.66
C VAL A 360 17.14 25.76 -4.15
N ARG A 361 16.01 25.53 -3.50
CA ARG A 361 15.92 25.27 -2.07
C ARG A 361 16.02 23.75 -1.83
N PRO A 362 16.92 23.27 -0.96
CA PRO A 362 16.94 21.86 -0.59
C PRO A 362 15.60 21.46 0.05
N ALA A 363 14.90 20.52 -0.56
CA ALA A 363 13.62 20.01 -0.10
C ALA A 363 13.35 18.63 -0.68
N GLU A 364 12.68 17.76 0.07
CA GLU A 364 12.35 16.41 -0.34
C GLU A 364 11.24 16.45 -1.40
N GLU A 365 11.66 16.30 -2.65
CA GLU A 365 10.81 16.31 -3.84
C GLU A 365 11.44 15.40 -4.90
N LEU A 366 10.60 14.73 -5.69
CA LEU A 366 11.07 13.99 -6.85
C LEU A 366 11.37 14.97 -7.98
N ARG A 367 12.66 15.30 -8.17
CA ARG A 367 13.12 16.28 -9.17
C ARG A 367 13.21 15.65 -10.56
N LEU A 368 12.49 16.18 -11.53
CA LEU A 368 12.46 15.71 -12.92
C LEU A 368 12.80 16.84 -13.90
N ASN A 369 13.78 16.60 -14.76
CA ASN A 369 14.02 17.40 -15.95
C ASN A 369 13.20 16.85 -17.13
N THR A 370 12.11 17.53 -17.45
CA THR A 370 11.16 17.12 -18.50
C THR A 370 11.73 17.22 -19.93
N SER A 371 12.89 17.86 -20.11
CA SER A 371 13.56 17.95 -21.42
C SER A 371 14.41 16.73 -21.76
N ILE A 372 14.73 15.89 -20.76
CA ILE A 372 15.47 14.64 -20.97
C ILE A 372 14.50 13.61 -21.55
N LYS A 373 14.78 13.15 -22.77
CA LYS A 373 13.92 12.20 -23.47
C LYS A 373 13.96 10.82 -22.82
N PRO A 374 12.88 10.05 -22.88
CA PRO A 374 12.87 8.66 -22.45
C PRO A 374 13.97 7.85 -23.13
N ALA A 375 14.64 6.99 -22.37
CA ALA A 375 15.64 6.07 -22.91
C ALA A 375 14.97 5.02 -23.81
N ALA A 376 15.61 4.72 -24.94
CA ALA A 376 15.15 3.66 -25.84
C ALA A 376 15.31 2.25 -25.23
N THR A 377 16.27 2.09 -24.31
CA THR A 377 16.48 0.87 -23.54
C THR A 377 16.71 1.29 -22.10
N PRO A 378 15.63 1.47 -21.32
CA PRO A 378 15.70 1.84 -19.91
C PRO A 378 16.62 0.91 -19.13
N LYS A 379 17.51 1.47 -18.32
CA LYS A 379 18.40 0.72 -17.43
C LYS A 379 17.85 0.75 -16.00
N ARG A 380 17.85 -0.40 -15.34
CA ARG A 380 17.31 -0.59 -13.98
C ARG A 380 17.88 0.41 -12.96
N LEU A 381 19.19 0.62 -12.99
CA LEU A 381 19.94 1.50 -12.09
C LEU A 381 20.04 2.96 -12.59
N GLY A 382 19.15 3.37 -13.49
CA GLY A 382 19.05 4.76 -13.95
C GLY A 382 20.39 5.44 -14.25
N VAL A 383 20.62 6.56 -13.56
CA VAL A 383 21.82 7.39 -13.75
C VAL A 383 23.10 6.67 -13.35
N LEU A 384 23.07 5.74 -12.38
CA LEU A 384 24.25 4.99 -11.97
C LEU A 384 24.77 4.08 -13.11
N ASP A 385 23.88 3.62 -13.98
CA ASP A 385 24.24 2.86 -15.19
C ASP A 385 24.24 3.76 -16.46
N GLY A 386 24.31 5.08 -16.30
CA GLY A 386 24.44 6.04 -17.42
C GLY A 386 23.15 6.30 -18.21
N ASP A 387 21.99 5.96 -17.65
CA ASP A 387 20.68 6.31 -18.19
C ASP A 387 20.12 7.56 -17.48
N ASN A 388 20.34 8.73 -18.09
CA ASN A 388 19.88 10.01 -17.56
C ASN A 388 18.35 10.18 -17.50
N ALA A 389 17.57 9.27 -18.11
CA ALA A 389 16.12 9.31 -18.03
C ALA A 389 15.54 8.51 -16.84
N GLY A 390 16.39 7.78 -16.11
CA GLY A 390 16.03 7.10 -14.87
C GLY A 390 16.34 7.90 -13.62
N PHE A 391 16.03 7.33 -12.46
CA PHE A 391 16.34 7.89 -11.16
C PHE A 391 17.83 8.32 -11.03
N PRO A 392 18.14 9.45 -10.39
CA PRO A 392 17.23 10.38 -9.72
C PRO A 392 16.57 11.44 -10.63
N ASN A 393 16.64 11.35 -11.97
CA ASN A 393 15.92 12.26 -12.86
C ASN A 393 14.44 11.87 -12.99
N GLY A 394 13.66 12.19 -11.96
CA GLY A 394 12.36 11.57 -11.75
C GLY A 394 12.52 10.14 -11.25
N ARG A 395 11.48 9.33 -11.43
CA ARG A 395 11.45 7.90 -11.10
C ARG A 395 10.47 7.20 -12.03
N ARG A 396 10.94 6.21 -12.77
CA ARG A 396 10.11 5.31 -13.58
C ARG A 396 9.61 4.15 -12.72
N LEU A 397 8.55 3.48 -13.17
CA LEU A 397 8.04 2.27 -12.50
C LEU A 397 9.08 1.14 -12.46
N THR A 398 10.07 1.16 -13.37
CA THR A 398 11.12 0.13 -13.50
C THR A 398 12.45 0.51 -12.85
N ASP A 399 12.55 1.69 -12.25
CA ASP A 399 13.79 2.11 -11.58
C ASP A 399 13.91 1.37 -10.24
N ASP A 400 15.06 0.76 -10.00
CA ASP A 400 15.34 0.04 -8.76
C ASP A 400 15.94 1.00 -7.74
N VAL A 401 15.04 1.81 -7.19
CA VAL A 401 15.41 2.88 -6.28
C VAL A 401 15.95 2.35 -4.95
N VAL A 402 15.74 1.07 -4.61
CA VAL A 402 16.32 0.43 -3.42
C VAL A 402 17.81 0.22 -3.64
N ASP A 403 18.18 -0.45 -4.73
CA ASP A 403 19.59 -0.64 -5.09
C ASP A 403 20.30 0.70 -5.34
N GLU A 404 19.68 1.60 -6.11
CA GLU A 404 20.27 2.90 -6.42
C GLU A 404 20.51 3.74 -5.14
N ALA A 405 19.52 3.82 -4.24
CA ALA A 405 19.66 4.57 -3.00
C ALA A 405 20.67 3.91 -2.05
N LEU A 406 20.67 2.58 -1.95
CA LEU A 406 21.62 1.84 -1.10
C LEU A 406 23.06 2.06 -1.57
N GLN A 407 23.33 1.92 -2.86
CA GLN A 407 24.68 2.15 -3.41
C GLN A 407 25.16 3.57 -3.14
N VAL A 408 24.30 4.56 -3.38
CA VAL A 408 24.60 5.97 -3.13
C VAL A 408 24.81 6.23 -1.63
N MET A 409 23.97 5.69 -0.75
CA MET A 409 24.15 5.78 0.69
C MET A 409 25.42 5.08 1.19
N GLU A 410 25.89 4.03 0.54
CA GLU A 410 27.16 3.35 0.84
C GLU A 410 28.37 3.95 0.09
N GLY A 411 28.18 5.10 -0.55
CA GLY A 411 29.27 5.98 -0.96
C GLY A 411 29.71 5.84 -2.42
N GLU A 412 28.84 5.29 -3.29
CA GLU A 412 29.07 5.16 -4.73
C GLU A 412 29.50 6.48 -5.41
N LEU A 413 29.06 7.62 -4.85
CA LEU A 413 29.35 8.98 -5.33
C LEU A 413 30.58 9.64 -4.67
N VAL A 414 31.12 9.06 -3.58
CA VAL A 414 32.22 9.64 -2.79
C VAL A 414 33.46 8.75 -2.73
N GLY A 415 33.58 7.80 -3.67
CA GLY A 415 34.76 6.98 -3.86
C GLY A 415 34.65 5.55 -3.35
N SER A 416 33.54 5.18 -2.71
CA SER A 416 33.24 3.82 -2.25
C SER A 416 32.38 3.08 -3.28
N LYS A 417 33.02 2.69 -4.39
CA LYS A 417 32.33 1.94 -5.45
C LYS A 417 31.78 0.62 -4.93
N ASN A 418 30.52 0.34 -5.20
CA ASN A 418 29.84 -0.86 -4.71
C ASN A 418 28.71 -1.30 -5.66
N ASP A 419 28.21 -2.52 -5.45
CA ASP A 419 27.12 -3.15 -6.20
C ASP A 419 26.05 -3.70 -5.24
N LEU A 420 25.86 -3.02 -4.11
CA LEU A 420 24.91 -3.43 -3.09
C LEU A 420 23.47 -3.33 -3.61
N GLY A 421 22.64 -4.24 -3.11
CA GLY A 421 21.23 -4.32 -3.48
C GLY A 421 20.47 -5.32 -2.62
N ASP A 422 19.14 -5.33 -2.76
CA ASP A 422 18.25 -6.27 -2.05
C ASP A 422 17.95 -7.55 -2.84
N ALA A 423 18.58 -7.70 -4.01
CA ALA A 423 18.43 -8.80 -4.97
C ALA A 423 17.00 -8.96 -5.54
N VAL A 424 16.17 -7.91 -5.47
CA VAL A 424 14.88 -7.82 -6.14
C VAL A 424 14.98 -6.85 -7.32
N ASP A 425 15.42 -7.36 -8.48
CA ASP A 425 15.75 -6.50 -9.63
C ASP A 425 14.54 -6.00 -10.45
N ALA A 426 13.33 -6.44 -10.17
CA ALA A 426 12.15 -6.07 -10.96
C ALA A 426 10.84 -6.42 -10.24
N ASN A 427 9.80 -5.68 -10.62
CA ASN A 427 8.42 -6.01 -10.26
C ASN A 427 7.97 -7.38 -10.77
N ASP A 428 7.07 -8.04 -10.03
CA ASP A 428 6.55 -9.36 -10.38
C ASP A 428 5.69 -9.38 -11.65
N LYS A 429 5.09 -8.24 -12.02
CA LYS A 429 4.38 -8.05 -13.28
C LYS A 429 5.01 -7.02 -14.20
N LYS A 430 4.86 -7.27 -15.49
CA LYS A 430 5.26 -6.33 -16.54
C LYS A 430 4.31 -5.15 -16.59
N PHE A 431 4.89 -3.95 -16.61
CA PHE A 431 4.19 -2.71 -16.87
C PHE A 431 3.72 -2.60 -18.33
N GLY A 432 2.67 -1.80 -18.54
CA GLY A 432 2.13 -1.48 -19.85
C GLY A 432 3.00 -0.47 -20.61
N GLY A 433 2.98 -0.56 -21.95
CA GLY A 433 3.75 0.34 -22.83
C GLY A 433 3.09 1.70 -23.13
N SER A 434 1.90 1.94 -22.59
CA SER A 434 1.13 3.18 -22.77
C SER A 434 0.40 3.53 -21.48
N PHE A 435 -0.04 4.78 -21.35
CA PHE A 435 -0.81 5.24 -20.20
C PHE A 435 -1.98 4.29 -19.86
N PRO A 436 -2.18 3.90 -18.58
CA PRO A 436 -1.54 4.41 -17.36
C PRO A 436 -0.22 3.73 -16.96
N TYR A 437 0.35 2.86 -17.81
CA TYR A 437 1.59 2.07 -17.61
C TYR A 437 1.58 1.06 -16.46
N LEU A 438 0.81 1.32 -15.39
CA LEU A 438 0.65 0.42 -14.25
C LEU A 438 0.14 -0.96 -14.70
N ALA A 439 0.75 -2.01 -14.14
CA ALA A 439 0.33 -3.39 -14.35
C ALA A 439 -1.05 -3.64 -13.72
N GLU A 440 -1.78 -4.61 -14.28
CA GLU A 440 -3.10 -4.97 -13.76
C GLU A 440 -3.00 -5.55 -12.34
N PRO A 441 -3.92 -5.17 -11.43
CA PRO A 441 -3.96 -5.71 -10.08
C PRO A 441 -4.15 -7.22 -10.11
N THR A 442 -3.53 -7.87 -9.14
CA THR A 442 -3.73 -9.27 -8.88
C THR A 442 -5.20 -9.54 -8.55
N ALA A 443 -5.77 -10.56 -9.18
CA ALA A 443 -7.15 -10.97 -8.99
C ALA A 443 -7.39 -11.64 -7.62
N GLY A 444 -8.51 -11.34 -6.98
CA GLY A 444 -8.86 -11.93 -5.68
C GLY A 444 -9.06 -13.43 -5.70
N SER A 445 -9.64 -13.96 -6.78
CA SER A 445 -9.74 -15.40 -6.99
C SER A 445 -8.47 -15.96 -7.65
N ARG A 446 -7.44 -16.26 -6.86
CA ARG A 446 -6.16 -16.83 -7.31
C ARG A 446 -5.75 -18.10 -6.54
N GLY A 447 -4.81 -18.87 -7.11
CA GLY A 447 -4.20 -20.03 -6.47
C GLY A 447 -4.90 -21.37 -6.75
N ALA A 448 -4.28 -22.46 -6.29
CA ALA A 448 -4.84 -23.79 -6.45
C ALA A 448 -6.05 -23.98 -5.52
N THR A 449 -7.15 -24.50 -6.06
CA THR A 449 -8.28 -24.93 -5.24
C THR A 449 -7.90 -26.17 -4.43
N ALA A 450 -8.50 -26.32 -3.24
CA ALA A 450 -8.37 -27.55 -2.46
C ALA A 450 -8.72 -28.78 -3.32
N LYS A 451 -7.92 -29.85 -3.19
CA LYS A 451 -8.22 -31.14 -3.83
C LYS A 451 -9.52 -31.68 -3.22
N THR A 452 -10.45 -32.10 -4.07
CA THR A 452 -11.78 -32.56 -3.63
C THR A 452 -11.81 -34.07 -3.46
N ASP A 453 -12.00 -34.55 -2.23
CA ASP A 453 -12.15 -35.98 -1.90
C ASP A 453 -13.60 -36.47 -2.07
N GLY A 454 -14.20 -36.21 -3.24
CA GLY A 454 -15.49 -36.80 -3.65
C GLY A 454 -16.77 -36.24 -3.01
N ASN A 455 -16.71 -35.48 -1.91
CA ASN A 455 -17.87 -34.84 -1.28
C ASN A 455 -17.75 -33.31 -1.26
N SER A 456 -17.67 -32.70 -2.44
CA SER A 456 -17.55 -31.24 -2.56
C SER A 456 -18.93 -30.56 -2.58
N VAL A 457 -18.98 -29.30 -2.17
CA VAL A 457 -20.19 -28.45 -2.31
C VAL A 457 -20.70 -28.42 -3.75
N ARG A 458 -19.80 -28.53 -4.74
CA ARG A 458 -20.16 -28.70 -6.17
C ARG A 458 -21.01 -29.95 -6.40
N ASN A 459 -20.67 -31.07 -5.77
CA ASN A 459 -21.42 -32.31 -5.90
C ASN A 459 -22.78 -32.18 -5.22
N GLN A 460 -22.84 -31.55 -4.04
CA GLN A 460 -24.09 -31.33 -3.31
C GLN A 460 -25.06 -30.38 -4.03
N LEU A 461 -24.57 -29.29 -4.64
CA LEU A 461 -25.40 -28.42 -5.48
C LEU A 461 -25.81 -29.11 -6.78
N GLY A 462 -24.90 -29.84 -7.43
CA GLY A 462 -25.21 -30.63 -8.62
C GLY A 462 -26.29 -31.68 -8.35
N ASP A 463 -26.19 -32.40 -7.24
CA ASP A 463 -27.19 -33.37 -6.80
C ASP A 463 -28.52 -32.70 -6.45
N ALA A 464 -28.50 -31.55 -5.77
CA ALA A 464 -29.72 -30.78 -5.46
C ALA A 464 -30.42 -30.19 -6.70
N LEU A 465 -29.66 -29.86 -7.75
CA LEU A 465 -30.22 -29.41 -9.03
C LEU A 465 -30.76 -30.59 -9.86
N ASN A 466 -30.10 -31.75 -9.79
CA ASN A 466 -30.50 -32.97 -10.51
C ASN A 466 -31.70 -33.69 -9.87
N THR A 467 -32.00 -33.48 -8.58
CA THR A 467 -33.17 -34.08 -7.90
C THR A 467 -34.51 -33.46 -8.28
N SER A 468 -34.53 -32.43 -9.12
CA SER A 468 -35.76 -31.81 -9.64
C SER A 468 -36.45 -32.61 -10.77
N GLY A 469 -35.90 -33.78 -11.14
CA GLY A 469 -36.41 -34.64 -12.20
C GLY A 469 -36.99 -35.98 -11.74
N VAL A 470 -37.79 -36.06 -10.67
CA VAL A 470 -38.60 -37.26 -10.36
C VAL A 470 -39.96 -36.83 -9.80
N GLY A 471 -41.02 -37.41 -10.34
CA GLY A 471 -42.38 -36.88 -10.28
C GLY A 471 -43.11 -37.03 -8.94
N GLY A 472 -44.04 -36.09 -8.74
CA GLY A 472 -45.34 -36.27 -8.10
C GLY A 472 -45.36 -36.81 -6.67
N GLY A 473 -45.31 -35.92 -5.67
CA GLY A 473 -45.68 -36.27 -4.29
C GLY A 473 -45.44 -35.15 -3.26
N SER A 474 -46.47 -34.32 -3.04
CA SER A 474 -46.66 -33.33 -1.95
C SER A 474 -45.42 -32.58 -1.41
N ASP A 475 -45.25 -31.35 -1.88
CA ASP A 475 -44.20 -30.36 -1.53
C ASP A 475 -44.16 -29.88 -0.06
N THR A 476 -45.02 -30.37 0.82
CA THR A 476 -45.13 -29.85 2.20
C THR A 476 -44.16 -30.52 3.19
N THR A 477 -43.60 -31.69 2.88
CA THR A 477 -42.81 -32.47 3.87
C THR A 477 -41.32 -32.12 3.86
N LEU A 478 -40.78 -31.65 2.72
CA LEU A 478 -39.36 -31.30 2.54
C LEU A 478 -39.00 -29.90 3.08
N ILE A 479 -39.93 -28.95 3.03
CA ILE A 479 -39.74 -27.60 3.61
C ILE A 479 -39.83 -27.65 5.14
N VAL A 480 -40.67 -28.52 5.70
CA VAL A 480 -40.83 -28.66 7.16
C VAL A 480 -39.64 -29.39 7.80
N THR A 481 -39.02 -30.35 7.09
CA THR A 481 -37.86 -31.10 7.62
C THR A 481 -36.55 -30.28 7.57
N SER A 482 -36.37 -29.41 6.57
CA SER A 482 -35.22 -28.49 6.50
C SER A 482 -35.31 -27.36 7.53
N ALA A 483 -36.52 -26.81 7.76
CA ALA A 483 -36.75 -25.85 8.84
C ALA A 483 -36.58 -26.46 10.24
N ALA A 484 -36.97 -27.73 10.44
CA ALA A 484 -36.79 -28.43 11.70
C ALA A 484 -35.31 -28.75 12.03
N ALA A 485 -34.49 -29.08 11.02
CA ALA A 485 -33.06 -29.32 11.20
C ALA A 485 -32.29 -28.03 11.54
N GLY A 486 -32.64 -26.91 10.88
CA GLY A 486 -32.11 -25.58 11.22
C GLY A 486 -32.49 -25.13 12.62
N ALA A 487 -33.78 -25.28 12.99
CA ALA A 487 -34.26 -24.92 14.33
C ALA A 487 -33.63 -25.77 15.44
N ALA A 488 -33.38 -27.07 15.21
CA ALA A 488 -32.70 -27.95 16.16
C ALA A 488 -31.22 -27.56 16.35
N GLY A 489 -30.52 -27.16 15.29
CA GLY A 489 -29.14 -26.67 15.35
C GLY A 489 -29.02 -25.37 16.16
N PHE A 490 -29.91 -24.40 15.92
CA PHE A 490 -29.95 -23.15 16.69
C PHE A 490 -30.34 -23.37 18.17
N LEU A 491 -31.26 -24.30 18.46
CA LEU A 491 -31.62 -24.67 19.83
C LEU A 491 -30.47 -25.33 20.60
N LEU A 492 -29.67 -26.17 19.95
CA LEU A 492 -28.49 -26.80 20.59
C LEU A 492 -27.39 -25.78 20.88
N ILE A 493 -27.13 -24.84 19.97
CA ILE A 493 -26.17 -23.76 20.16
C ILE A 493 -26.64 -22.79 21.27
N ALA A 494 -27.93 -22.44 21.28
CA ALA A 494 -28.53 -21.61 22.32
C ALA A 494 -28.49 -22.30 23.69
N MET A 495 -28.76 -23.61 23.77
CA MET A 495 -28.68 -24.38 25.02
C MET A 495 -27.23 -24.51 25.52
N ALA A 496 -26.25 -24.67 24.63
CA ALA A 496 -24.83 -24.67 24.97
C ALA A 496 -24.37 -23.30 25.51
N LEU A 497 -24.82 -22.21 24.91
CA LEU A 497 -24.53 -20.84 25.36
C LEU A 497 -25.21 -20.51 26.70
N VAL A 498 -26.44 -20.97 26.93
CA VAL A 498 -27.14 -20.80 28.21
C VAL A 498 -26.49 -21.65 29.32
N TRP A 499 -26.04 -22.87 29.01
CA TRP A 499 -25.29 -23.71 29.95
C TRP A 499 -23.92 -23.10 30.31
N TRP A 500 -23.21 -22.55 29.33
CA TRP A 500 -21.94 -21.84 29.53
C TRP A 500 -22.11 -20.54 30.33
N ARG A 501 -23.15 -19.74 30.05
CA ARG A 501 -23.52 -18.52 30.81
C ARG A 501 -23.98 -18.82 32.24
N ARG A 502 -24.65 -19.96 32.47
CA ARG A 502 -25.05 -20.41 33.82
C ARG A 502 -23.87 -20.94 34.64
N ARG A 503 -22.83 -21.48 34.00
CA ARG A 503 -21.57 -21.86 34.65
C ARG A 503 -20.70 -20.66 35.02
N THR A 504 -20.69 -19.61 34.19
CA THR A 504 -19.90 -18.39 34.41
C THR A 504 -20.55 -17.39 35.37
N ARG A 505 -21.88 -17.45 35.57
CA ARG A 505 -22.60 -16.62 36.57
C ARG A 505 -22.73 -17.24 37.96
N ARG A 506 -22.18 -18.44 38.21
CA ARG A 506 -22.18 -19.08 39.55
C ARG A 506 -20.89 -18.87 40.34
N THR A 507 -20.01 -17.99 39.88
CA THR A 507 -18.74 -17.65 40.55
C THR A 507 -18.66 -16.23 41.10
N TYR A 508 -19.79 -15.50 41.18
CA TYR A 508 -19.88 -14.25 41.94
C TYR A 508 -21.26 -14.16 42.60
N TYR A 509 -21.38 -14.74 43.79
CA TYR A 509 -22.09 -14.24 44.97
C TYR A 509 -21.52 -14.94 46.20
#